data_AF-I3YGX1-F1
#
_entry.id   AF-I3YGX1-F1
#
_cell.length_a   1.000
_cell.length_b   1.000
_cell.length_c   1.000
_cell.angle_alpha   90.00
_cell.angle_beta   90.00
_cell.angle_gamma   90.00
#
_symmetry.space_group_name_H-M   'P 1'
#
loop_
_entity.id
_entity.type
_entity.pdbx_description
1 polymer ?
#
loop_
_entity_poly.entity_id
_entity_poly.type
_entity_poly.pdbx_seq_one_letter_code
_entity_poly.pdbx_strand_id
1 'polypeptide(L)' 'MNLTIDLGGSDNPLDDLERVSDCFSALDDLLQGCHLQDPERERLAVLIATLTLLQRAALDHLLDARLASSRLHAVA' A
#
# COMPACT_ATOMS: atom_id res chain seq x y z
N MET A 1 -7.99 1.06 -21.39
CA MET A 1 -7.37 0.04 -20.51
C MET A 1 -8.01 0.18 -19.14
N ASN A 2 -8.50 -0.91 -18.54
CA ASN A 2 -9.16 -0.87 -17.24
C ASN A 2 -8.15 -1.37 -16.21
N LEU A 3 -7.69 -0.50 -15.31
CA LEU A 3 -6.72 -0.83 -14.28
C LEU A 3 -7.52 -1.39 -13.09
N THR A 4 -7.58 -2.72 -12.99
CA THR A 4 -8.26 -3.40 -11.89
C THR A 4 -7.22 -3.70 -10.82
N ILE A 5 -7.23 -2.93 -9.74
CA ILE A 5 -6.38 -3.16 -8.58
C ILE A 5 -7.13 -4.10 -7.64
N ASP A 6 -6.69 -5.35 -7.58
CA ASP A 6 -7.25 -6.35 -6.67
C ASP A 6 -6.53 -6.25 -5.31
N LEU A 7 -7.25 -5.75 -4.31
CA LEU A 7 -6.79 -5.59 -2.94
C LEU A 7 -7.29 -6.75 -2.05
N GLY A 8 -7.21 -8.01 -2.50
CA GLY A 8 -7.54 -9.18 -1.65
C GLY A 8 -6.86 -9.10 -0.26
N GLY A 9 -7.29 -9.72 0.83
CA GLY A 9 -7.82 -11.08 1.02
C GLY A 9 -6.80 -12.03 1.69
N SER A 10 -5.59 -11.56 2.04
CA SER A 10 -4.54 -12.35 2.70
C SER A 10 -4.52 -12.14 4.21
N ASP A 11 -4.29 -13.21 4.99
CA ASP A 11 -4.08 -13.14 6.44
C ASP A 11 -2.66 -12.66 6.81
N ASN A 12 -1.77 -12.47 5.82
CA ASN A 12 -0.40 -12.05 6.02
C ASN A 12 -0.19 -10.55 5.65
N PRO A 13 0.08 -9.67 6.63
CA PRO A 13 0.27 -8.24 6.37
C PRO A 13 1.49 -7.88 5.51
N LEU A 14 2.43 -8.81 5.28
CA LEU A 14 3.52 -8.60 4.30
C LEU A 14 3.02 -8.66 2.86
N ASP A 15 2.05 -9.52 2.56
CA ASP A 15 1.46 -9.63 1.22
C ASP A 15 0.69 -8.36 0.86
N ASP A 16 0.04 -7.74 1.85
CA ASP A 16 -0.65 -6.46 1.69
C ASP A 16 0.33 -5.32 1.35
N LEU A 17 1.52 -5.31 1.97
CA LEU A 17 2.58 -4.34 1.65
C LEU A 17 3.15 -4.55 0.26
N GLU A 18 3.33 -5.80 -0.17
CA GLU A 18 3.79 -6.13 -1.53
C GLU A 18 2.78 -5.60 -2.56
N ARG A 19 1.47 -5.83 -2.34
CA ARG A 19 0.40 -5.32 -3.22
C ARG A 19 0.36 -3.80 -3.28
N VAL A 20 0.55 -3.13 -2.14
CA VAL A 20 0.62 -1.66 -2.11
C VAL A 20 1.86 -1.17 -2.89
N SER A 21 2.99 -1.87 -2.80
CA SER A 21 4.18 -1.56 -3.60
C SER A 21 3.91 -1.72 -5.10
N ASP A 22 3.26 -2.80 -5.52
CA ASP A 22 2.89 -3.03 -6.92
C ASP A 22 1.97 -1.92 -7.45
N CYS A 23 1.05 -1.42 -6.62
CA CYS A 23 0.20 -0.28 -6.97
C CYS A 23 1.02 0.99 -7.22
N PHE A 24 2.05 1.25 -6.42
CA PHE A 24 2.94 2.40 -6.65
C PHE A 24 3.75 2.26 -7.93
N SER A 25 4.25 1.07 -8.26
CA SER A 25 4.95 0.81 -9.52
C SER A 25 4.03 1.01 -10.74
N ALA A 26 2.81 0.46 -10.70
CA ALA A 26 1.83 0.67 -11.77
C ALA A 26 1.43 2.14 -11.94
N LEU A 27 1.42 2.92 -10.85
CA LEU A 27 1.19 4.36 -10.90
C LEU A 27 2.35 5.13 -11.53
N ASP A 28 3.59 4.78 -11.21
CA ASP A 28 4.77 5.42 -11.79
C ASP A 28 4.84 5.16 -13.31
N ASP A 29 4.58 3.93 -13.74
CA ASP A 29 4.48 3.57 -15.17
C ASP A 29 3.40 4.40 -15.89
N LEU A 30 2.25 4.61 -15.24
CA LEU A 30 1.15 5.39 -15.79
C LEU A 30 1.50 6.88 -15.88
N LEU A 31 2.22 7.42 -14.89
CA LEU A 31 2.70 8.81 -14.86
C LEU A 31 3.77 9.08 -15.93
N GLN A 32 4.65 8.10 -16.19
CA GLN A 32 5.69 8.21 -17.22
C GLN A 32 5.11 8.09 -18.65
N GLY A 33 4.03 7.32 -18.81
CA GLY A 33 3.44 7.02 -20.13
C GLY A 33 2.33 7.97 -20.60
N CYS A 34 1.73 8.79 -19.72
CA CYS A 34 0.51 9.53 -20.05
C CYS A 34 0.63 11.05 -19.87
N HIS A 35 0.05 11.80 -20.82
CA HIS A 35 -0.30 13.21 -20.59
C HIS A 35 -1.63 13.27 -19.85
N LEU A 36 -1.56 13.57 -18.56
CA LEU A 36 -2.72 13.63 -17.66
C LEU A 36 -3.29 15.05 -17.62
N GLN A 37 -4.62 15.17 -17.80
CA GLN A 37 -5.33 16.44 -17.59
C GLN A 37 -5.56 16.65 -16.09
N ASP A 38 -5.94 17.87 -15.72
CA ASP A 38 -6.15 18.27 -14.33
C ASP A 38 -7.07 17.33 -13.52
N PRO A 39 -8.25 16.87 -14.03
CA PRO A 39 -9.09 15.96 -13.27
C PRO A 39 -8.46 14.57 -13.05
N GLU A 40 -7.65 14.04 -13.97
CA GLU A 40 -6.93 12.79 -13.74
C GLU A 40 -5.79 12.98 -12.73
N ARG A 41 -5.12 14.14 -12.74
CA ARG A 41 -4.08 14.49 -11.75
C ARG A 41 -4.64 14.54 -10.33
N GLU A 42 -5.82 15.15 -10.14
CA GLU A 42 -6.49 15.17 -8.84
C GLU A 42 -6.85 13.76 -8.36
N ARG A 43 -7.40 12.92 -9.25
CA ARG A 43 -7.74 11.52 -8.92
C ARG A 43 -6.49 10.71 -8.57
N LEU A 44 -5.40 10.92 -9.29
CA LEU A 44 -4.09 10.30 -8.99
C LEU A 44 -3.54 10.75 -7.65
N ALA A 45 -3.65 12.03 -7.31
CA ALA A 45 -3.22 12.54 -6.00
C ALA A 45 -4.00 11.88 -4.85
N VAL A 46 -5.32 11.71 -5.00
CA VAL A 46 -6.15 10.99 -4.02
C VAL A 46 -5.75 9.53 -3.90
N LEU A 47 -5.46 8.86 -5.02
CA LEU A 47 -5.03 7.47 -5.03
C LEU A 47 -3.67 7.29 -4.34
N ILE A 48 -2.69 8.15 -4.65
CA ILE A 48 -1.38 8.17 -4.00
C ILE A 48 -1.52 8.39 -2.49
N ALA A 49 -2.35 9.35 -2.06
CA ALA A 49 -2.60 9.60 -0.65
C ALA A 49 -3.22 8.38 0.04
N THR A 50 -4.15 7.71 -0.62
CA THR A 50 -4.82 6.50 -0.10
C THR A 50 -3.82 5.34 0.05
N LEU A 51 -3.02 5.07 -0.97
CA LEU A 51 -1.98 4.03 -0.92
C LEU A 51 -0.95 4.31 0.16
N THR A 52 -0.56 5.58 0.35
CA THR A 52 0.36 5.98 1.42
C THR A 52 -0.20 5.71 2.81
N LEU A 53 -1.51 5.98 3.01
CA LEU A 53 -2.19 5.68 4.28
C LEU A 53 -2.26 4.18 4.53
N LEU A 54 -2.59 3.38 3.51
CA LEU A 54 -2.64 1.92 3.62
C LEU A 54 -1.27 1.33 3.93
N GLN A 55 -0.21 1.80 3.25
CA GLN A 55 1.16 1.37 3.53
C GLN A 55 1.55 1.64 4.97
N ARG A 56 1.21 2.82 5.49
CA ARG A 56 1.51 3.21 6.86
C ARG A 56 0.76 2.35 7.87
N ALA A 57 -0.54 2.13 7.66
CA ALA A 57 -1.33 1.27 8.54
C ALA A 57 -0.80 -0.17 8.59
N ALA A 58 -0.38 -0.72 7.45
CA ALA A 58 0.21 -2.04 7.38
C ALA A 58 1.57 -2.12 8.10
N LEU A 59 2.43 -1.10 7.95
CA LEU A 59 3.69 -1.00 8.70
C LEU A 59 3.47 -0.89 10.22
N ASP A 60 2.52 -0.06 10.65
CA ASP A 60 2.16 0.09 12.06
C ASP A 60 1.66 -1.25 12.63
N HIS A 61 0.82 -1.99 11.89
CA HIS A 61 0.36 -3.33 12.27
C HIS A 61 1.51 -4.34 12.43
N LEU A 62 2.49 -4.32 11.52
CA LEU A 62 3.67 -5.19 11.60
C LEU A 62 4.57 -4.85 12.80
N LEU A 63 4.74 -3.56 13.09
CA LEU A 63 5.49 -3.09 14.24
C LEU A 63 4.82 -3.53 15.55
N ASP A 64 3.50 -3.36 15.65
CA ASP A 64 2.73 -3.80 16.81
C ASP A 64 2.79 -5.31 17.00
N ALA A 65 2.63 -6.10 15.93
CA ALA A 65 2.77 -7.55 15.98
C ALA A 65 4.17 -7.98 16.46
N ARG A 66 5.22 -7.30 15.98
CA ARG A 66 6.61 -7.56 16.39
C ARG A 66 6.87 -7.18 17.85
N LEU A 67 6.32 -6.06 18.31
CA LEU A 67 6.43 -5.63 19.71
C LEU A 67 5.68 -6.58 20.65
N ALA A 68 4.50 -7.05 20.25
CA ALA A 68 3.73 -8.05 20.99
C ALA A 68 4.49 -9.38 21.11
N SER A 69 5.09 -9.86 20.01
CA SER A 69 5.94 -11.06 20.00
C SER A 69 7.18 -10.91 20.87
N SER A 70 7.85 -9.75 20.81
CA SER A 70 9.05 -9.46 21.61
C SER A 70 8.74 -9.41 23.12
N ARG A 71 7.56 -8.89 23.50
CA ARG A 71 7.09 -8.89 24.89
C ARG A 71 6.81 -10.31 25.42
N LEU A 72 6.26 -11.19 24.59
CA LEU A 72 6.03 -12.59 24.96
C LEU A 72 7.35 -13.34 25.21
N HIS A 73 8.40 -13.05 24.44
CA HIS A 73 9.73 -13.68 24.62
C HIS A 73 10.54 -13.10 25.78
N ALA A 74 10.29 -11.86 26.20
CA ALA A 74 10.98 -11.26 27.35
C ALA A 74 10.42 -11.71 28.71
N VAL A 75 9.25 -12.39 28.71
CA VAL A 75 8.53 -12.83 29.92
C VAL A 75 8.59 -14.36 30.11
N ALA A 76 9.16 -15.10 29.14
CA ALA A 76 9.43 -16.54 29.20
C ALA A 76 10.87 -16.81 29.65
#